data_AF-A0A353CX21-F1
#
_entry.id   AF-A0A353CX21-F1
#
_cell.length_a   1.000
_cell.length_b   1.000
_cell.length_c   1.000
_cell.angle_alpha   90.00
_cell.angle_beta   90.00
_cell.angle_gamma   90.00
#
_symmetry.space_group_name_H-M   'P 1'
#
loop_
_entity.id
_entity.type
_entity.pdbx_description
1 polymer ?
#
loop_
_entity_poly.entity_id
_entity_poly.type
_entity_poly.pdbx_seq_one_letter_code
_entity_poly.pdbx_strand_id
1 'polypeptide(L)'
;MDSSKFTQFVREFQFLKQVIAGLPVFTGNVNDVLVKKGDRNLLEVKPGGWCHDGGSAGEHSSYRHFWCVASGELVKLEAGQHTTRVPHGTRVNEVADQIGAQLIKLNRDVQYVVEASDEGWDWNEPNPTITVYKMQGFDWRSFYRPVV
;
A
#
# COMPACT_ATOMS: atom_id res chain seq x y z
N MET A 1 12.42 -7.60 11.64
CA MET A 1 12.96 -8.66 10.76
C MET A 1 14.47 -8.86 10.94
N ASP A 2 15.00 -10.06 10.67
CA ASP A 2 16.45 -10.34 10.57
C ASP A 2 17.07 -9.57 9.37
N SER A 3 18.16 -8.84 9.62
CA SER A 3 18.89 -8.04 8.61
C SER A 3 19.36 -8.86 7.39
N SER A 4 19.70 -10.13 7.60
CA SER A 4 20.12 -11.03 6.51
C SER A 4 18.98 -11.36 5.54
N LYS A 5 17.78 -11.64 6.07
CA LYS A 5 16.57 -11.91 5.28
C LYS A 5 16.11 -10.67 4.51
N PHE A 6 16.14 -9.51 5.13
CA PHE A 6 15.80 -8.27 4.44
C PHE A 6 16.77 -7.99 3.29
N THR A 7 18.07 -8.18 3.51
CA THR A 7 19.09 -7.99 2.47
C THR A 7 18.84 -8.93 1.28
N GLN A 8 18.40 -10.16 1.53
CA GLN A 8 18.03 -11.10 0.47
C GLN A 8 16.82 -10.60 -0.33
N PHE A 9 15.76 -10.14 0.34
CA PHE A 9 14.58 -9.58 -0.33
C PHE A 9 14.91 -8.33 -1.16
N VAL A 10 15.77 -7.45 -0.66
CA VAL A 10 16.22 -6.26 -1.39
C VAL A 10 17.03 -6.63 -2.64
N ARG A 11 17.75 -7.77 -2.63
CA ARG A 11 18.43 -8.28 -3.83
C ARG A 11 17.45 -8.83 -4.87
N GLU A 12 16.40 -9.54 -4.43
CA GLU A 12 15.35 -10.05 -5.32
C GLU A 12 14.46 -8.92 -5.86
N PHE A 13 14.12 -7.95 -5.01
CA PHE A 13 13.19 -6.86 -5.29
C PHE A 13 13.87 -5.51 -5.04
N GLN A 14 14.68 -5.07 -6.00
CA GLN A 14 15.47 -3.83 -5.85
C GLN A 14 14.62 -2.57 -5.62
N PHE A 15 13.35 -2.57 -6.08
CA PHE A 15 12.41 -1.47 -5.85
C PHE A 15 12.02 -1.27 -4.38
N LEU A 16 12.25 -2.24 -3.50
CA LEU A 16 11.90 -2.13 -2.08
C LEU A 16 12.58 -0.94 -1.40
N LYS A 17 13.81 -0.60 -1.80
CA LYS A 17 14.51 0.60 -1.30
C LYS A 17 13.75 1.89 -1.63
N GLN A 18 13.19 1.99 -2.83
CA GLN A 18 12.42 3.15 -3.28
C GLN A 18 11.05 3.20 -2.60
N VAL A 19 10.40 2.05 -2.40
CA VAL A 19 9.15 1.96 -1.64
C VAL A 19 9.34 2.48 -0.21
N ILE A 20 10.39 2.03 0.47
CA ILE A 20 10.70 2.45 1.84
C ILE A 20 11.03 3.94 1.91
N ALA A 21 11.84 4.45 0.97
CA ALA A 21 12.15 5.88 0.90
C ALA A 21 10.90 6.75 0.61
N GLY A 22 9.87 6.18 -0.01
CA GLY A 22 8.60 6.85 -0.30
C GLY A 22 7.59 6.85 0.86
N LEU A 23 7.94 6.28 2.02
CA LEU A 23 7.08 6.25 3.20
C LEU A 23 7.29 7.52 4.06
N PRO A 24 6.22 8.28 4.37
CA PRO A 24 6.33 9.58 5.01
C PRO A 24 6.82 9.56 6.47
N VAL A 25 6.77 8.42 7.15
CA VAL A 25 7.10 8.32 8.60
C VAL A 25 8.08 7.17 8.90
N PHE A 26 8.73 6.57 7.90
CA PHE A 26 9.61 5.43 8.16
C PHE A 26 10.89 5.85 8.90
N THR A 27 11.03 5.48 10.17
CA THR A 27 12.15 5.89 11.04
C THR A 27 13.08 4.74 11.47
N GLY A 28 12.75 3.50 11.14
CA GLY A 28 13.45 2.35 11.71
C GLY A 28 13.48 1.13 10.80
N ASN A 29 12.59 0.18 11.09
CA ASN A 29 12.69 -1.18 10.57
C ASN A 29 11.42 -1.61 9.83
N VAL A 30 11.61 -2.41 8.79
CA VAL A 30 10.51 -3.17 8.19
C VAL A 30 10.20 -4.35 9.11
N ASN A 31 8.93 -4.50 9.51
CA ASN A 31 8.50 -5.60 10.38
C ASN A 31 8.71 -6.93 9.67
N ASP A 32 8.17 -7.05 8.46
CA ASP A 32 8.26 -8.23 7.60
C ASP A 32 8.11 -7.88 6.10
N VAL A 33 8.58 -8.76 5.23
CA VAL A 33 8.36 -8.72 3.78
C VAL A 33 7.66 -10.00 3.35
N LEU A 34 6.42 -9.86 2.90
CA LEU A 34 5.59 -10.96 2.41
C LEU A 34 5.57 -10.98 0.88
N VAL A 35 5.53 -12.17 0.29
CA VAL A 35 5.39 -12.35 -1.15
C VAL A 35 4.13 -13.16 -1.43
N LYS A 36 3.22 -12.60 -2.22
CA LYS A 36 1.94 -13.22 -2.58
C LYS A 36 1.74 -13.21 -4.09
N LYS A 37 0.85 -14.07 -4.59
CA LYS A 37 0.36 -13.97 -5.96
C LYS A 37 -0.71 -12.87 -6.02
N GLY A 38 -0.69 -12.05 -7.06
CA GLY A 38 -1.80 -11.13 -7.35
C GLY A 38 -3.08 -11.91 -7.66
N ASP A 39 -4.20 -11.38 -7.19
CA ASP A 39 -5.52 -11.98 -7.39
C ASP A 39 -6.58 -10.91 -7.67
N ARG A 40 -7.82 -11.34 -7.88
CA ARG A 40 -8.94 -10.44 -8.15
C ARG A 40 -9.26 -9.54 -6.95
N ASN A 41 -9.14 -10.07 -5.73
CA ASN A 41 -9.45 -9.31 -4.51
C ASN A 41 -8.55 -8.09 -4.38
N LEU A 42 -7.26 -8.23 -4.71
CA LEU A 42 -6.31 -7.13 -4.76
C LEU A 42 -6.78 -6.01 -5.70
N LEU A 43 -7.32 -6.34 -6.87
CA LEU A 43 -7.78 -5.34 -7.84
C LEU A 43 -8.98 -4.55 -7.34
N GLU A 44 -9.79 -5.13 -6.46
CA GLU A 44 -10.99 -4.52 -5.88
C GLU A 44 -10.69 -3.67 -4.63
N VAL A 45 -9.46 -3.74 -4.09
CA VAL A 45 -9.02 -2.89 -2.97
C VAL A 45 -9.04 -1.42 -3.38
N LYS A 46 -9.60 -0.58 -2.52
CA LYS A 46 -9.45 0.88 -2.59
C LYS A 46 -8.33 1.29 -1.63
N PRO A 47 -7.20 1.79 -2.13
CA PRO A 47 -6.11 2.26 -1.27
C PRO A 47 -6.59 3.36 -0.33
N GLY A 48 -6.21 3.29 0.93
CA GLY A 48 -6.51 4.35 1.89
C GLY A 48 -5.99 4.07 3.29
N GLY A 49 -5.98 5.13 4.10
CA GLY A 49 -5.72 5.06 5.53
C GLY A 49 -6.98 5.30 6.36
N TRP A 50 -7.01 4.75 7.57
CA TRP A 50 -8.01 5.05 8.58
C TRP A 50 -7.37 5.65 9.83
N CYS A 51 -8.00 6.69 10.36
CA CYS A 51 -7.64 7.28 11.65
C CYS A 51 -8.86 7.27 12.56
N HIS A 52 -8.69 6.69 13.76
CA HIS A 52 -9.71 6.57 14.79
C HIS A 52 -9.21 7.19 16.10
N ASP A 53 -10.04 8.03 16.70
CA ASP A 53 -9.79 8.57 18.04
C ASP A 53 -10.16 7.49 19.09
N GLY A 54 -9.19 7.09 19.93
CA GLY A 54 -9.38 6.15 21.04
C GLY A 54 -9.83 6.82 22.35
N GLY A 55 -10.00 8.14 22.36
CA GLY A 55 -10.37 8.95 23.53
C GLY A 55 -10.07 10.44 23.35
N SER A 56 -8.99 10.75 22.64
CA SER A 56 -8.57 12.09 22.19
C SER A 56 -7.98 12.00 20.77
N ALA A 57 -7.62 13.15 20.18
CA ALA A 57 -7.26 13.31 18.77
C ALA A 57 -6.30 12.24 18.19
N GLY A 58 -6.76 11.54 17.16
CA GLY A 58 -5.94 10.81 16.18
C GLY A 58 -5.30 9.51 16.65
N GLU A 59 -5.55 9.04 17.88
CA GLU A 59 -4.67 8.10 18.59
C GLU A 59 -4.34 6.80 17.86
N HIS A 60 -5.24 6.26 17.02
CA HIS A 60 -4.98 5.07 16.21
C HIS A 60 -5.01 5.38 14.72
N SER A 61 -3.91 5.09 14.02
CA SER A 61 -3.81 5.28 12.59
C SER A 61 -3.36 3.99 11.89
N SER A 62 -3.99 3.69 10.76
CA SER A 62 -3.45 2.73 9.82
C SER A 62 -3.37 3.36 8.44
N TYR A 63 -2.22 3.18 7.82
CA TYR A 63 -1.97 3.63 6.47
C TYR A 63 -1.62 2.43 5.60
N ARG A 64 -2.35 2.28 4.50
CA ARG A 64 -2.01 1.31 3.44
C ARG A 64 -1.62 2.09 2.21
N HIS A 65 -0.33 2.11 1.93
CA HIS A 65 0.21 2.71 0.73
C HIS A 65 0.45 1.65 -0.32
N PHE A 66 0.09 1.97 -1.57
CA PHE A 66 0.27 1.04 -2.68
C PHE A 66 1.13 1.67 -3.77
N TRP A 67 1.97 0.85 -4.36
CA TRP A 67 2.74 1.16 -5.56
C TRP A 67 2.54 0.06 -6.58
N CYS A 68 2.70 0.40 -7.85
CA CYS A 68 2.89 -0.58 -8.91
C CYS A 68 4.29 -0.47 -9.49
N VAL A 69 4.86 -1.62 -9.83
CA VAL A 69 6.13 -1.73 -10.55
C VAL A 69 5.81 -2.15 -11.97
N ALA A 70 6.03 -1.26 -12.92
CA ALA A 70 5.90 -1.52 -14.35
C ALA A 70 7.26 -1.28 -15.01
N SER A 71 7.71 -2.17 -15.88
CA SER A 71 9.01 -2.15 -16.60
C SER A 71 10.00 -1.02 -16.22
N GLY A 72 10.66 -1.15 -15.06
CA GLY A 72 11.70 -0.23 -14.60
C GLY A 72 11.23 1.03 -13.85
N GLU A 73 9.92 1.19 -13.63
CA GLU A 73 9.31 2.34 -12.97
C GLU A 73 8.47 1.91 -11.77
N LEU A 74 8.63 2.65 -10.67
CA LEU A 74 7.81 2.53 -9.47
C LEU A 74 6.85 3.72 -9.42
N VAL A 75 5.54 3.44 -9.51
CA VAL A 75 4.50 4.47 -9.48
C VAL A 75 3.67 4.29 -8.22
N LYS A 76 3.49 5.37 -7.44
CA LYS A 76 2.60 5.37 -6.27
C LYS A 76 1.15 5.48 -6.74
N LEU A 77 0.29 4.61 -6.23
CA LEU A 77 -1.14 4.64 -6.49
C LEU A 77 -1.81 5.72 -5.61
N GLU A 78 -2.88 6.31 -6.13
CA GLU A 78 -3.72 7.24 -5.38
C GLU A 78 -4.35 6.51 -4.19
N ALA A 79 -4.40 7.19 -3.05
CA ALA A 79 -4.96 6.67 -1.81
C ALA A 79 -5.93 7.68 -1.20
N GLY A 80 -7.06 7.18 -0.72
CA GLY A 80 -8.03 7.95 0.04
C GLY A 80 -7.64 8.09 1.51
N GLN A 81 -8.36 8.92 2.24
CA GLN A 81 -8.20 9.09 3.67
C GLN A 81 -9.56 9.10 4.37
N HIS A 82 -9.70 8.21 5.34
CA HIS A 82 -10.83 8.19 6.25
C HIS A 82 -10.37 8.67 7.62
N THR A 83 -10.78 9.86 8.03
CA THR A 83 -10.52 10.36 9.38
C THR A 83 -11.83 10.66 10.09
N THR A 84 -11.98 10.11 11.30
CA THR A 84 -13.13 10.42 12.17
C THR A 84 -12.59 11.12 13.41
N ARG A 85 -12.66 12.46 13.42
CA ARG A 85 -12.35 13.28 14.60
C ARG A 85 -13.61 13.49 15.43
N VAL A 86 -13.71 12.90 16.61
CA VAL A 86 -14.89 12.98 17.50
C VAL A 86 -14.57 13.69 18.82
N PRO A 87 -15.55 14.38 19.45
CA PRO A 87 -16.89 14.68 18.98
C PRO A 87 -17.01 16.00 18.18
N HIS A 88 -15.92 16.79 18.07
CA HIS A 88 -15.97 18.16 17.53
C HIS A 88 -15.23 18.37 16.19
N GLY A 89 -14.84 17.29 15.50
CA GLY A 89 -14.04 17.40 14.28
C GLY A 89 -14.81 17.13 12.99
N THR A 90 -14.20 17.53 11.87
CA THR A 90 -14.68 17.21 10.53
C THR A 90 -14.36 15.76 10.20
N ARG A 91 -15.36 15.01 9.71
CA ARG A 91 -15.12 13.71 9.07
C ARG A 91 -14.58 13.96 7.67
N VAL A 92 -13.36 13.51 7.39
CA VAL A 92 -12.84 13.47 6.02
C VAL A 92 -13.01 12.06 5.49
N ASN A 93 -13.63 11.96 4.32
CA ASN A 93 -13.86 10.71 3.62
C ASN A 93 -13.46 10.91 2.16
N GLU A 94 -12.16 10.82 1.90
CA GLU A 94 -11.61 10.80 0.55
C GLU A 94 -11.53 9.35 0.09
N VAL A 95 -12.01 9.08 -1.12
CA VAL A 95 -12.07 7.74 -1.68
C VAL A 95 -11.22 7.72 -2.94
N ALA A 96 -10.22 6.85 -2.98
CA ALA A 96 -9.50 6.54 -4.21
C ALA A 96 -10.24 5.50 -5.04
N ASP A 97 -9.93 5.49 -6.34
CA ASP A 97 -10.35 4.40 -7.22
C ASP A 97 -9.75 3.06 -6.77
N GLN A 98 -10.41 1.97 -7.14
CA GLN A 98 -9.87 0.62 -6.93
C GLN A 98 -8.52 0.45 -7.64
N ILE A 99 -7.63 -0.36 -7.09
CA ILE A 99 -6.31 -0.63 -7.67
C ILE A 99 -6.43 -1.00 -9.15
N GLY A 100 -7.37 -1.90 -9.50
CA GLY A 100 -7.60 -2.32 -10.88
C GLY A 100 -7.89 -1.15 -11.84
N ALA A 101 -8.75 -0.19 -11.45
CA ALA A 101 -9.02 1.00 -12.26
C ALA A 101 -7.79 1.86 -12.45
N GLN A 102 -7.00 2.07 -11.39
CA GLN A 102 -5.78 2.86 -11.46
C GLN A 102 -4.74 2.19 -12.38
N LEU A 103 -4.57 0.86 -12.29
CA LEU A 103 -3.64 0.12 -13.16
C LEU A 103 -4.05 0.18 -14.64
N ILE A 104 -5.36 0.16 -14.95
CA ILE A 104 -5.84 0.33 -16.33
C ILE A 104 -5.54 1.73 -16.85
N LYS A 105 -5.80 2.77 -16.04
CA LYS A 105 -5.51 4.17 -16.41
C LYS A 105 -4.03 4.38 -16.72
N LEU A 106 -3.14 3.69 -16.00
CA LEU A 106 -1.69 3.71 -16.26
C LEU A 106 -1.32 3.09 -17.61
N ASN A 107 -2.17 2.19 -18.16
CA ASN A 107 -1.99 1.52 -19.44
C ASN A 107 -0.58 0.92 -19.64
N ARG A 108 -0.07 0.25 -18.61
CA ARG A 108 1.29 -0.33 -18.57
C ARG A 108 1.26 -1.76 -18.10
N ASP A 109 2.32 -2.50 -18.40
CA ASP A 109 2.47 -3.87 -17.93
C ASP A 109 3.03 -3.90 -16.51
N VAL A 110 2.15 -4.23 -15.57
CA VAL A 110 2.44 -4.23 -14.14
C VAL A 110 2.96 -5.61 -13.76
N GLN A 111 4.21 -5.65 -13.28
CA GLN A 111 4.88 -6.87 -12.84
C GLN A 111 4.60 -7.15 -11.37
N TYR A 112 4.54 -6.09 -10.56
CA TYR A 112 4.29 -6.18 -9.13
C TYR A 112 3.34 -5.08 -8.67
N VAL A 113 2.51 -5.40 -7.69
CA VAL A 113 1.88 -4.40 -6.81
C VAL A 113 2.53 -4.54 -5.44
N VAL A 114 2.87 -3.44 -4.80
CA VAL A 114 3.53 -3.42 -3.49
C VAL A 114 2.63 -2.67 -2.53
N GLU A 115 2.31 -3.31 -1.43
CA GLU A 115 1.59 -2.71 -0.30
C GLU A 115 2.58 -2.48 0.84
N ALA A 116 2.59 -1.28 1.40
CA ALA A 116 3.17 -1.04 2.70
C ALA A 116 2.01 -0.72 3.65
N SER A 117 1.76 -1.65 4.58
CA SER A 117 0.75 -1.50 5.62
C SER A 117 1.45 -1.14 6.93
N ASP A 118 1.09 0.00 7.48
CA ASP A 118 1.46 0.40 8.83
C ASP A 118 0.17 0.52 9.64
N GLU A 119 0.09 -0.18 10.76
CA GLU A 119 -1.05 -0.14 11.67
C GLU A 119 -0.51 0.02 13.08
N GLY A 120 -0.93 1.06 13.76
CA GLY A 120 -0.44 1.35 15.09
C GLY A 120 -1.11 2.54 15.74
N TRP A 121 -0.62 2.81 16.95
CA TRP A 121 -0.95 4.02 17.66
C TRP A 121 0.04 5.10 17.29
N ASP A 122 -0.37 6.37 17.30
CA ASP A 122 0.47 7.50 16.90
C ASP A 122 1.77 7.62 17.73
N TRP A 123 1.81 7.04 18.93
CA TRP A 123 3.00 6.98 19.80
C TRP A 123 3.87 5.74 19.59
N ASN A 124 3.49 4.82 18.71
CA ASN A 124 4.31 3.66 18.35
C ASN A 124 5.27 4.02 17.23
N GLU A 125 6.46 3.40 17.25
CA GLU A 125 7.35 3.49 16.11
C GLU A 125 6.72 2.78 14.90
N PRO A 126 6.66 3.44 13.74
CA PRO A 126 6.09 2.88 12.52
C PRO A 126 6.96 1.72 12.03
N ASN A 127 6.35 0.54 11.94
CA ASN A 127 7.03 -0.71 11.60
C ASN A 127 6.24 -1.41 10.48
N PRO A 128 6.31 -0.91 9.24
CA PRO A 128 5.45 -1.36 8.18
C PRO A 128 5.74 -2.83 7.82
N THR A 129 4.66 -3.55 7.49
CA THR A 129 4.75 -4.82 6.78
C THR A 129 4.64 -4.55 5.29
N ILE A 130 5.60 -5.03 4.51
CA ILE A 130 5.60 -4.84 3.05
C ILE A 130 5.11 -6.12 2.40
N THR A 131 4.05 -6.06 1.60
CA THR A 131 3.58 -7.19 0.80
C THR A 131 3.84 -6.93 -0.68
N VAL A 132 4.60 -7.82 -1.32
CA VAL A 132 4.85 -7.83 -2.77
C VAL A 132 3.90 -8.82 -3.45
N TYR A 133 2.98 -8.32 -4.25
CA TYR A 133 2.08 -9.11 -5.07
C TYR A 133 2.67 -9.32 -6.47
N LYS A 134 3.02 -10.56 -6.80
CA LYS A 134 3.51 -10.96 -8.14
C LYS A 134 2.33 -11.03 -9.10
N MET A 135 2.31 -10.15 -10.10
CA MET A 135 1.23 -10.06 -11.10
C MET A 135 1.49 -10.95 -12.32
N GLN A 136 2.72 -11.47 -12.47
CA GLN A 136 3.09 -12.37 -13.57
C GLN A 136 2.19 -13.62 -13.59
N GLY A 137 1.63 -13.94 -14.77
CA GLY A 137 0.74 -15.09 -14.95
C GLY A 137 -0.67 -14.89 -14.38
N PHE A 138 -1.01 -13.70 -13.88
CA PHE A 138 -2.36 -13.29 -13.56
C PHE A 138 -2.81 -12.27 -14.62
N ASP A 139 -3.77 -12.64 -15.45
CA ASP A 139 -4.33 -11.76 -16.48
C ASP A 139 -5.28 -10.73 -15.86
N TRP A 140 -4.73 -9.84 -15.05
CA TRP A 140 -5.49 -8.84 -14.30
C TRP A 140 -6.32 -7.92 -15.21
N ARG A 141 -5.91 -7.75 -16.48
CA ARG A 141 -6.64 -6.95 -17.48
C ARG A 141 -7.96 -7.59 -17.90
N SER A 142 -8.06 -8.93 -17.96
CA SER A 142 -9.33 -9.58 -18.30
C SER A 142 -10.35 -9.56 -17.17
N PHE A 143 -9.88 -9.51 -15.92
CA PHE A 143 -10.75 -9.44 -14.73
C PHE A 143 -11.34 -8.06 -14.48
N TYR A 144 -10.73 -7.00 -15.02
CA TYR A 144 -11.20 -5.64 -14.87
C TYR A 144 -11.52 -5.08 -16.27
N ARG A 145 -12.72 -5.37 -16.78
CA ARG A 145 -13.22 -4.72 -18.00
C ARG A 145 -13.90 -3.41 -17.63
N PRO A 146 -13.57 -2.26 -18.27
CA PRO A 146 -14.38 -1.07 -18.12
C PRO A 146 -15.80 -1.41 -18.57
N VAL A 147 -16.79 -1.05 -17.75
CA VAL A 147 -18.19 -1.05 -18.18
C VAL A 147 -18.28 0.00 -19.27
N VAL A 148 -18.56 -0.43 -20.50
CA VAL A 148 -18.82 0.43 -21.66
C VAL A 148 -20.14 1.15 -21.46
#